data_AF-U7FZ55-F1
#
_entry.id   AF-U7FZ55-F1
#
_cell.length_a   1.000
_cell.length_b   1.000
_cell.length_c   1.000
_cell.angle_alpha   90.00
_cell.angle_beta   90.00
_cell.angle_gamma   90.00
#
_symmetry.space_group_name_H-M   'P 1'
#
loop_
_entity.id
_entity.type
_entity.pdbx_description
1 polymer ?
#
loop_
_entity_poly.entity_id
_entity_poly.type
_entity_poly.pdbx_seq_one_letter_code
_entity_poly.pdbx_strand_id
1 'polypeptide(L)'
;MNRVTALIGAALLAFSAQAAAETRIGVVDLRQALFASDDAQTFSQQLQRDFAGDEEKVRQAQEEARKLKDRLEKDGSMMNESERNKVAGEFQEKVQEFNFLKQRLDATVNQRKQQFLENARPEVDVAVKELLEEHDLDLILPSEAVVYVKPEMNLTSQLLDKLNK
;
A
#
# COMPACT_ATOMS: atom_id res chain seq x y z
N MET A 1 26.40 -63.42 -24.93
CA MET A 1 25.28 -62.65 -24.35
C MET A 1 25.71 -61.61 -23.30
N ASN A 2 26.69 -61.88 -22.43
CA ASN A 2 27.06 -60.97 -21.32
C ASN A 2 27.63 -59.58 -21.72
N ARG A 3 28.17 -59.43 -22.94
CA ARG A 3 28.73 -58.14 -23.40
C ARG A 3 27.66 -57.18 -23.93
N VAL A 4 26.57 -57.72 -24.50
CA VAL A 4 25.45 -56.92 -25.00
C VAL A 4 24.58 -56.44 -23.84
N THR A 5 24.36 -57.30 -22.82
CA THR A 5 23.69 -56.90 -21.58
C THR A 5 24.48 -55.85 -20.79
N ALA A 6 25.82 -55.92 -20.79
CA ALA A 6 26.67 -54.90 -20.17
C ALA A 6 26.59 -53.53 -20.88
N LEU A 7 26.52 -53.52 -22.22
CA LEU A 7 26.37 -52.29 -23.01
C LEU A 7 25.00 -51.64 -22.84
N ILE A 8 23.93 -52.43 -22.74
CA ILE A 8 22.56 -51.93 -22.49
C ILE A 8 22.45 -51.37 -21.06
N GLY A 9 23.07 -52.02 -20.07
CA GLY A 9 23.12 -51.52 -18.69
C GLY A 9 23.87 -50.19 -18.56
N ALA A 10 24.97 -50.01 -19.29
CA ALA A 10 25.73 -48.76 -19.32
C ALA A 10 24.96 -47.61 -20.00
N ALA A 11 24.16 -47.90 -21.02
CA ALA A 11 23.32 -46.90 -21.70
C ALA A 11 22.15 -46.41 -20.82
N LEU A 12 21.57 -47.29 -20.00
CA LEU A 12 20.49 -46.92 -19.06
C LEU A 12 20.98 -46.02 -17.91
N LEU A 13 22.24 -46.18 -17.47
CA LEU A 13 22.86 -45.31 -16.47
C LEU A 13 23.26 -43.93 -17.01
N ALA A 14 23.43 -43.78 -18.33
CA ALA A 14 23.68 -42.48 -18.96
C ALA A 14 22.42 -41.62 -19.13
N PHE A 15 21.23 -42.22 -18.98
CA PHE A 15 19.93 -41.56 -19.10
C PHE A 15 19.28 -41.19 -17.77
N SER A 16 19.98 -41.37 -16.64
CA SER A 16 19.61 -40.73 -15.37
C SER A 16 19.93 -39.23 -15.45
N ALA A 17 19.26 -38.52 -16.36
CA ALA A 17 19.13 -37.09 -16.27
C ALA A 17 18.50 -36.81 -14.90
N GLN A 18 19.22 -36.09 -14.05
CA GLN A 18 18.66 -35.57 -12.82
C GLN A 18 17.45 -34.72 -13.20
N ALA A 19 16.26 -35.28 -13.05
CA ALA A 19 15.03 -34.52 -12.96
C ALA A 19 15.10 -33.75 -11.64
N ALA A 20 15.89 -32.67 -11.62
CA ALA A 20 15.71 -31.65 -10.63
C ALA A 20 14.31 -31.09 -10.89
N ALA A 21 13.37 -31.34 -9.98
CA ALA A 21 12.10 -30.65 -10.01
C ALA A 21 12.40 -29.15 -9.92
N GLU A 22 12.28 -28.45 -11.05
CA GLU A 22 12.47 -27.01 -11.09
C GLU A 22 11.32 -26.39 -10.31
N THR A 23 11.63 -25.85 -9.12
CA THR A 23 10.64 -25.16 -8.30
C THR A 23 10.22 -23.88 -9.01
N ARG A 24 8.94 -23.76 -9.33
CA ARG A 24 8.37 -22.61 -10.02
C ARG A 24 7.88 -21.60 -8.99
N ILE A 25 8.56 -20.47 -8.95
CA ILE A 25 8.32 -19.41 -7.98
C ILE A 25 7.80 -18.18 -8.70
N GLY A 26 6.63 -17.69 -8.27
CA GLY A 26 6.13 -16.37 -8.61
C GLY A 26 6.45 -15.36 -7.52
N VAL A 27 6.51 -14.08 -7.88
CA VAL A 27 6.61 -12.97 -6.92
C VAL A 27 5.50 -11.98 -7.20
N VAL A 28 4.82 -11.51 -6.16
CA VAL A 28 3.74 -10.53 -6.28
C VAL A 28 3.92 -9.41 -5.26
N ASP A 29 3.61 -8.20 -5.68
CA ASP A 29 3.39 -7.09 -4.77
C ASP A 29 1.89 -6.97 -4.49
N LEU A 30 1.45 -7.59 -3.40
CA LEU A 30 0.04 -7.65 -2.98
C LEU A 30 -0.52 -6.24 -2.77
N ARG A 31 0.28 -5.35 -2.17
CA ARG A 31 -0.16 -3.99 -1.85
C ARG A 31 -0.30 -3.17 -3.12
N GLN A 32 0.67 -3.23 -4.02
CA GLN A 32 0.62 -2.53 -5.29
C GLN A 32 -0.56 -2.99 -6.13
N ALA A 33 -0.78 -4.30 -6.27
CA ALA A 33 -1.90 -4.84 -7.02
C ALA A 33 -3.24 -4.40 -6.41
N LEU A 34 -3.39 -4.52 -5.09
CA LEU A 34 -4.62 -4.13 -4.41
C LEU A 34 -4.87 -2.62 -4.49
N PHE A 35 -3.86 -1.75 -4.32
CA PHE A 35 -4.06 -0.31 -4.43
C PHE A 35 -4.27 0.18 -5.87
N ALA A 36 -3.92 -0.62 -6.86
CA ALA A 36 -4.17 -0.34 -8.27
C ALA A 36 -5.52 -0.87 -8.78
N SER A 37 -6.27 -1.63 -7.97
CA SER A 37 -7.54 -2.22 -8.37
C SER A 37 -8.67 -1.20 -8.49
N ASP A 38 -9.70 -1.55 -9.25
CA ASP A 38 -10.92 -0.74 -9.43
C ASP A 38 -11.65 -0.52 -8.09
N ASP A 39 -11.60 -1.53 -7.21
CA ASP A 39 -12.12 -1.47 -5.86
C ASP A 39 -11.36 -0.45 -4.99
N ALA A 40 -10.03 -0.39 -5.10
CA ALA A 40 -9.24 0.63 -4.43
C ALA A 40 -9.49 2.04 -4.99
N GLN A 41 -9.77 2.17 -6.29
CA GLN A 41 -10.16 3.43 -6.90
C GLN A 41 -11.51 3.89 -6.35
N THR A 42 -12.50 2.99 -6.28
CA THR A 42 -13.83 3.26 -5.72
C THR A 42 -13.74 3.62 -4.24
N PHE A 43 -12.97 2.86 -3.46
CA PHE A 43 -12.69 3.15 -2.06
C PHE A 43 -12.04 4.51 -1.88
N SER A 44 -11.05 4.87 -2.70
CA SER A 44 -10.37 6.17 -2.62
C SER A 44 -11.33 7.33 -2.92
N GLN A 45 -12.21 7.19 -3.91
CA GLN A 45 -13.24 8.19 -4.19
C GLN A 45 -14.23 8.33 -3.04
N GLN A 46 -14.65 7.21 -2.44
CA GLN A 46 -15.54 7.23 -1.28
C GLN A 46 -14.87 7.89 -0.08
N LEU A 47 -13.61 7.56 0.18
CA LEU A 47 -12.81 8.15 1.25
C LEU A 47 -12.69 9.67 1.07
N GLN A 48 -12.39 10.12 -0.14
CA GLN A 48 -12.33 11.56 -0.44
C GLN A 48 -13.67 12.25 -0.18
N ARG A 49 -14.79 11.63 -0.56
CA ARG A 49 -16.13 12.18 -0.31
C ARG A 49 -16.45 12.23 1.19
N ASP A 50 -16.18 11.15 1.91
CA ASP A 50 -16.49 11.02 3.34
C ASP A 50 -15.69 12.02 4.20
N PHE A 51 -14.45 12.31 3.80
CA PHE A 51 -13.52 13.14 4.57
C PHE A 51 -13.35 14.57 4.05
N ALA A 52 -13.95 14.94 2.91
CA ALA A 52 -13.88 16.29 2.36
C ALA A 52 -14.27 17.39 3.38
N GLY A 53 -15.29 17.11 4.20
CA GLY A 53 -15.71 18.05 5.24
C GLY A 53 -14.71 18.21 6.39
N ASP A 54 -13.98 17.15 6.73
CA ASP A 54 -12.95 17.21 7.78
C ASP A 54 -11.66 17.84 7.25
N GLU A 55 -11.29 17.57 5.99
CA GLU A 55 -10.21 18.27 5.29
C GLU A 55 -10.46 19.78 5.24
N GLU A 56 -11.69 20.19 4.94
CA GLU A 56 -12.07 21.60 4.91
C GLU A 56 -11.93 22.25 6.29
N LYS A 57 -12.33 21.58 7.37
CA LYS A 57 -12.13 22.10 8.74
C LYS A 57 -10.65 22.25 9.09
N VAL A 58 -9.82 21.27 8.72
CA VAL A 58 -8.36 21.35 8.90
C VAL A 58 -7.79 22.56 8.16
N ARG A 59 -8.21 22.76 6.90
CA ARG A 59 -7.78 23.89 6.07
C ARG A 59 -8.21 25.23 6.68
N GLN A 60 -9.45 25.34 7.14
CA GLN A 60 -9.96 26.54 7.79
C GLN A 60 -9.17 26.89 9.06
N ALA A 61 -8.94 25.92 9.95
CA ALA A 61 -8.14 26.13 11.16
C ALA A 61 -6.69 26.57 10.82
N GLN A 62 -6.10 25.98 9.78
CA GLN A 62 -4.77 26.38 9.29
C GLN A 62 -4.75 27.82 8.78
N GLU A 63 -5.75 28.21 8.00
CA GLU A 63 -5.86 29.57 7.44
C GLU A 63 -6.10 30.62 8.51
N GLU A 64 -6.93 30.32 9.51
CA GLU A 64 -7.17 31.20 10.65
C GLU A 64 -5.90 31.37 11.50
N ALA A 65 -5.20 30.27 11.82
CA ALA A 65 -3.92 30.34 12.50
C ALA A 65 -2.90 31.18 11.71
N ARG A 66 -2.84 31.02 10.38
CA ARG A 66 -1.96 31.82 9.52
C ARG A 66 -2.34 33.31 9.54
N LYS A 67 -3.62 33.66 9.46
CA LYS A 67 -4.08 35.06 9.54
C LYS A 67 -3.71 35.72 10.87
N LEU A 68 -3.88 34.99 11.98
CA LEU A 68 -3.52 35.48 13.32
C LEU A 68 -2.01 35.67 13.45
N LYS A 69 -1.22 34.72 12.92
CA LYS A 69 0.24 34.85 12.83
C LYS A 69 0.66 36.09 12.05
N ASP A 70 0.11 36.28 10.85
CA ASP A 70 0.42 37.43 9.99
C ASP A 70 0.03 38.75 10.68
N ARG A 71 -1.09 38.79 11.42
CA ARG A 71 -1.52 39.95 12.21
C ARG A 71 -0.55 40.26 13.35
N LEU A 72 -0.06 39.25 14.08
CA LEU A 72 0.96 39.44 15.12
C LEU A 72 2.28 39.97 14.55
N GLU A 73 2.69 39.48 13.37
CA GLU A 73 3.94 39.90 12.73
C GLU A 73 3.87 41.32 12.15
N LYS A 74 2.74 41.70 11.53
CA LYS A 74 2.57 43.01 10.87
C LYS A 74 2.11 44.11 11.81
N ASP A 75 1.07 43.83 12.58
CA ASP A 75 0.37 44.84 13.39
C ASP A 75 0.81 44.80 14.85
N GLY A 76 1.57 43.79 15.26
CA GLY A 76 1.95 43.57 16.65
C GLY A 76 2.68 44.77 17.28
N SER A 77 3.46 45.52 16.51
CA SER A 77 4.15 46.74 16.98
C SER A 77 3.20 47.91 17.26
N MET A 78 2.00 47.91 16.68
CA MET A 78 0.96 48.91 16.89
C MET A 78 -0.05 48.52 17.98
N MET A 79 -0.05 47.25 18.40
CA MET A 79 -0.92 46.74 19.45
C MET A 79 -0.42 47.10 20.85
N ASN A 80 -1.36 47.33 21.77
CA ASN A 80 -1.05 47.31 23.20
C ASN A 80 -0.84 45.87 23.71
N GLU A 81 -0.29 45.73 24.91
CA GLU A 81 0.06 44.42 25.49
C GLU A 81 -1.16 43.49 25.64
N SER A 82 -2.31 44.02 26.06
CA SER A 82 -3.53 43.22 26.22
C SER A 82 -4.06 42.69 24.89
N GLU A 83 -4.09 43.52 23.85
CA GLU A 83 -4.50 43.12 22.52
C GLU A 83 -3.53 42.11 21.90
N ARG A 84 -2.22 42.33 22.04
CA ARG A 84 -1.20 41.40 21.56
C ARG A 84 -1.33 40.03 22.24
N ASN A 85 -1.51 40.01 23.56
CA ASN A 85 -1.68 38.77 24.33
C ASN A 85 -2.97 38.03 23.92
N LYS A 86 -4.06 38.75 23.65
CA LYS A 86 -5.30 38.16 23.15
C LYS A 86 -5.10 37.47 21.80
N VAL A 87 -4.52 38.17 20.81
CA VAL A 87 -4.28 37.61 19.47
C VAL A 87 -3.29 36.44 19.53
N ALA A 88 -2.28 36.51 20.40
CA ALA A 88 -1.35 35.39 20.62
C ALA A 88 -2.04 34.16 21.22
N GLY A 89 -2.98 34.36 22.15
CA GLY A 89 -3.82 33.30 22.70
C GLY A 89 -4.70 32.64 21.64
N GLU A 90 -5.41 33.45 20.85
CA GLU A 90 -6.24 32.97 19.74
C GLU A 90 -5.41 32.19 18.70
N PHE A 91 -4.19 32.67 18.39
CA PHE A 91 -3.27 31.97 17.50
C PHE A 91 -2.91 30.58 18.05
N GLN A 92 -2.53 30.51 19.32
CA GLN A 92 -2.16 29.25 19.96
C GLN A 92 -3.33 28.26 20.00
N GLU A 93 -4.54 28.74 20.30
CA GLU A 93 -5.76 27.94 20.27
C GLU A 93 -6.01 27.36 18.86
N LYS A 94 -5.89 28.19 17.81
CA LYS A 94 -6.08 27.74 16.42
C LYS A 94 -5.02 26.75 15.96
N VAL A 95 -3.77 26.89 16.40
CA VAL A 95 -2.71 25.91 16.14
C VAL A 95 -3.02 24.57 16.82
N GLN A 96 -3.51 24.59 18.05
CA GLN A 96 -3.92 23.36 18.75
C GLN A 96 -5.10 22.68 18.07
N GLU A 97 -6.11 23.45 17.67
CA GLU A 97 -7.26 22.96 16.91
C GLU A 97 -6.83 22.31 15.60
N PHE A 98 -5.99 23.00 14.80
CA PHE A 98 -5.43 22.47 13.56
C PHE A 98 -4.71 21.12 13.78
N ASN A 99 -3.80 21.05 14.76
CA ASN A 99 -3.05 19.83 15.04
C ASN A 99 -3.96 18.68 15.46
N PHE A 100 -4.95 18.96 16.32
CA PHE A 100 -5.92 17.97 16.76
C PHE A 100 -6.77 17.43 15.59
N LEU A 101 -7.33 18.33 14.78
CA LEU A 101 -8.12 17.95 13.61
C LEU A 101 -7.30 17.15 12.60
N LYS A 102 -6.06 17.58 12.33
CA LYS A 102 -5.15 16.87 11.42
C LYS A 102 -4.82 15.47 11.92
N GLN A 103 -4.45 15.33 13.18
CA GLN A 103 -4.13 14.03 13.78
C GLN A 103 -5.34 13.10 13.75
N ARG A 104 -6.53 13.62 14.08
CA ARG A 104 -7.78 12.84 14.03
C ARG A 104 -8.10 12.38 12.62
N LEU A 105 -8.00 13.27 11.64
CA LEU A 105 -8.22 12.94 10.23
C LEU A 105 -7.25 11.85 9.76
N ASP A 106 -5.95 12.02 10.02
CA ASP A 106 -4.92 11.05 9.63
C ASP A 106 -5.15 9.68 10.27
N ALA A 107 -5.48 9.64 11.56
CA ALA A 107 -5.79 8.40 12.26
C ALA A 107 -7.01 7.70 11.66
N THR A 108 -8.06 8.45 11.35
CA THR A 108 -9.30 7.89 10.78
C THR A 108 -9.08 7.40 9.35
N VAL A 109 -8.38 8.16 8.52
CA VAL A 109 -8.01 7.76 7.15
C VAL A 109 -7.15 6.49 7.17
N ASN A 110 -6.16 6.44 8.04
CA ASN A 110 -5.31 5.25 8.18
C ASN A 110 -6.11 4.04 8.65
N GLN A 111 -7.02 4.20 9.62
CA GLN A 111 -7.90 3.13 10.07
C GLN A 111 -8.79 2.61 8.94
N ARG A 112 -9.38 3.50 8.13
CA ARG A 112 -10.21 3.12 6.98
C ARG A 112 -9.40 2.35 5.94
N LYS A 113 -8.17 2.79 5.65
CA LYS A 113 -7.25 2.09 4.75
C LYS A 113 -6.91 0.70 5.26
N GLN A 114 -6.58 0.56 6.54
CA GLN A 114 -6.31 -0.77 7.12
C GLN A 114 -7.52 -1.68 7.05
N GLN A 115 -8.72 -1.16 7.34
CA GLN A 115 -9.96 -1.95 7.21
C GLN A 115 -10.20 -2.41 5.77
N PHE A 116 -9.93 -1.55 4.78
CA PHE A 116 -10.01 -1.92 3.37
C PHE A 116 -9.05 -3.08 3.04
N LEU A 117 -7.79 -2.98 3.48
CA LEU A 117 -6.79 -4.05 3.29
C LEU A 117 -7.23 -5.37 3.94
N GLU A 118 -7.72 -5.31 5.18
CA GLU A 118 -8.22 -6.50 5.90
C GLU A 118 -9.42 -7.14 5.20
N ASN A 119 -10.35 -6.32 4.70
CA ASN A 119 -11.52 -6.79 3.96
C ASN A 119 -11.17 -7.38 2.60
N ALA A 120 -10.10 -6.91 1.96
CA ALA A 120 -9.63 -7.40 0.66
C ALA A 120 -8.83 -8.71 0.75
N ARG A 121 -8.36 -9.11 1.94
CA ARG A 121 -7.56 -10.35 2.11
C ARG A 121 -8.20 -11.59 1.48
N PRO A 122 -9.50 -11.89 1.67
CA PRO A 122 -10.09 -13.11 1.12
C PRO A 122 -10.07 -13.13 -0.40
N GLU A 123 -10.30 -11.98 -1.03
CA GLU A 123 -10.27 -11.83 -2.49
C GLU A 123 -8.86 -11.99 -3.03
N VAL A 124 -7.88 -11.36 -2.38
CA VAL A 124 -6.46 -11.53 -2.68
C VAL A 124 -6.04 -12.99 -2.55
N ASP A 125 -6.49 -13.71 -1.51
CA ASP A 125 -6.17 -15.13 -1.33
C ASP A 125 -6.75 -16.00 -2.46
N VAL A 126 -7.94 -15.68 -2.97
CA VAL A 126 -8.53 -16.36 -4.13
C VAL A 126 -7.72 -16.05 -5.39
N ALA A 127 -7.42 -14.78 -5.65
CA ALA A 127 -6.64 -14.35 -6.80
C ALA A 127 -5.23 -14.98 -6.84
N VAL A 128 -4.55 -15.06 -5.69
CA VAL A 128 -3.24 -15.71 -5.55
C VAL A 128 -3.33 -17.21 -5.84
N LYS A 129 -4.39 -17.90 -5.38
CA LYS A 129 -4.60 -19.31 -5.70
C LYS A 129 -4.84 -19.55 -7.18
N GLU A 130 -5.64 -18.70 -7.82
CA GLU A 130 -5.85 -18.78 -9.27
C GLU A 130 -4.54 -18.59 -10.04
N LEU A 131 -3.68 -17.67 -9.61
CA LEU A 131 -2.36 -17.48 -10.22
C LEU A 131 -1.45 -18.70 -10.02
N LEU A 132 -1.47 -19.29 -8.82
CA LEU A 132 -0.74 -20.54 -8.54
C LEU A 132 -1.15 -21.65 -9.52
N GLU A 133 -2.46 -21.82 -9.74
CA GLU A 133 -2.99 -22.86 -10.63
C GLU A 133 -2.75 -22.54 -12.11
N GLU A 134 -2.96 -21.30 -12.56
CA GLU A 134 -2.82 -20.89 -13.97
C GLU A 134 -1.36 -20.91 -14.45
N HIS A 135 -0.43 -20.53 -13.58
CA HIS A 135 1.01 -20.52 -13.90
C HIS A 135 1.72 -21.79 -13.43
N ASP A 136 0.97 -22.74 -12.87
CA ASP A 136 1.47 -24.02 -12.36
C ASP A 136 2.66 -23.79 -11.42
N LEU A 137 2.49 -22.89 -10.45
CA LEU A 137 3.55 -22.51 -9.50
C LEU A 137 3.52 -23.40 -8.26
N ASP A 138 4.68 -23.55 -7.63
CA ASP A 138 4.80 -24.22 -6.34
C ASP A 138 4.68 -23.24 -5.17
N LEU A 139 5.08 -21.98 -5.39
CA LEU A 139 5.09 -20.94 -4.37
C LEU A 139 4.95 -19.55 -4.99
N ILE A 140 4.27 -18.66 -4.27
CA ILE A 140 4.29 -17.22 -4.52
C ILE A 140 4.94 -16.52 -3.32
N LEU A 141 5.92 -15.66 -3.59
CA LEU A 141 6.59 -14.84 -2.59
C LEU A 141 6.09 -13.39 -2.64
N PRO A 142 5.93 -12.75 -1.47
CA PRO A 142 5.69 -11.31 -1.43
C PRO A 142 6.95 -10.55 -1.88
N SER A 143 6.77 -9.46 -2.63
CA SER A 143 7.86 -8.62 -3.16
C SER A 143 8.77 -8.10 -2.05
N GLU A 144 8.24 -7.87 -0.84
CA GLU A 144 9.01 -7.38 0.31
C GLU A 144 10.06 -8.39 0.83
N ALA A 145 9.90 -9.67 0.54
CA ALA A 145 10.85 -10.72 0.91
C ALA A 145 11.94 -10.96 -0.14
N VAL A 146 11.88 -10.26 -1.28
CA VAL A 146 12.71 -10.54 -2.45
C VAL A 146 13.55 -9.31 -2.81
N VAL A 147 14.88 -9.46 -2.79
CA VAL A 147 15.83 -8.36 -3.11
C VAL A 147 15.81 -8.02 -4.60
N TYR A 148 15.66 -9.03 -5.46
CA TYR A 148 15.60 -8.88 -6.91
C TYR A 148 14.77 -10.01 -7.52
N VAL A 149 13.91 -9.65 -8.46
CA VAL A 149 13.10 -10.61 -9.23
C VAL A 149 13.26 -10.32 -10.71
N LYS A 150 13.36 -11.38 -11.52
CA LYS A 150 13.29 -11.24 -12.98
C LYS A 150 11.87 -10.81 -13.40
N PRO A 151 11.71 -9.95 -14.42
CA PRO A 151 10.39 -9.49 -14.84
C PRO A 151 9.39 -10.62 -15.12
N GLU A 152 9.84 -11.71 -15.73
CA GLU A 152 9.01 -12.89 -16.03
C GLU A 152 8.51 -13.68 -14.80
N MET A 153 9.11 -13.49 -13.62
CA MET A 153 8.64 -14.07 -12.37
C MET A 153 7.72 -13.12 -11.58
N ASN A 154 7.65 -11.84 -11.97
CA ASN A 154 6.82 -10.87 -11.31
C ASN A 154 5.39 -10.94 -11.86
N LEU A 155 4.47 -11.43 -11.03
CA LEU A 155 3.07 -11.63 -11.37
C LEU A 155 2.14 -10.53 -10.83
N THR A 156 2.69 -9.38 -10.43
CA THR A 156 1.90 -8.28 -9.83
C THR A 156 0.82 -7.76 -10.77
N SER A 157 1.09 -7.66 -12.07
CA SER A 157 0.09 -7.20 -13.05
C SER A 157 -1.02 -8.24 -13.25
N GLN A 158 -0.67 -9.51 -13.28
CA GLN A 158 -1.61 -10.61 -13.39
C GLN A 158 -2.50 -10.69 -12.14
N LEU A 159 -1.92 -10.43 -10.96
CA LEU A 159 -2.69 -10.32 -9.73
C LEU A 159 -3.69 -9.16 -9.79
N LEU A 160 -3.27 -7.99 -10.26
CA LEU A 160 -4.19 -6.86 -10.49
C LEU A 160 -5.33 -7.25 -11.44
N ASP A 161 -5.02 -7.93 -12.54
CA ASP A 161 -6.04 -8.39 -13.49
C ASP A 161 -7.02 -9.40 -12.86
N LYS A 162 -6.60 -10.15 -11.84
CA LYS A 162 -7.50 -11.02 -11.07
C LYS A 162 -8.39 -10.25 -10.10
N LEU A 163 -7.87 -9.22 -9.46
CA LEU A 163 -8.61 -8.35 -8.53
C LEU A 163 -9.62 -7.42 -9.23
N ASN A 164 -9.52 -7.27 -10.54
CA ASN A 164 -10.44 -6.44 -11.33
C ASN A 164 -11.52 -7.25 -12.06
N LYS A 165 -11.65 -8.55 -11.80
CA LYS A 165 -12.64 -9.44 -12.43
C LYS A 165 -13.89 -9.59 -11.57
#